data_AF-A0A2V9F9H2-F1
#
_entry.id   AF-A0A2V9F9H2-F1
#
_cell.length_a   1.000
_cell.length_b   1.000
_cell.length_c   1.000
_cell.angle_alpha   90.00
_cell.angle_beta   90.00
_cell.angle_gamma   90.00
#
_symmetry.space_group_name_H-M   'P 1'
#
loop_
_entity.id
_entity.type
_entity.pdbx_description
1 polymer ?
#
loop_
_entity_poly.entity_id
_entity_poly.type
_entity_poly.pdbx_seq_one_letter_code
_entity_poly.pdbx_strand_id
1 'polypeptide(L)'
;MSSNTHPCAREEVMAFVDGELPADQAHSISMHIDQCPQCHEAAAALRSTSHSLSEWRIDPVDSLCPPEAAASTFLSEVQGWLRRLQLLVSGPLPWALACLLLAFFIGAQRYARPSPRKENAHEQQYASLRT
;
A
#
# COMPACT_ATOMS: atom_id res chain seq x y z
N MET A 1 50.51 11.23 -0.53
CA MET A 1 50.31 10.68 0.83
C MET A 1 51.61 10.87 1.58
N SER A 2 51.76 12.00 2.27
CA SER A 2 53.02 12.35 2.93
C SER A 2 52.89 12.06 4.41
N SER A 3 53.46 10.93 4.79
CA SER A 3 54.05 10.66 6.09
C SER A 3 55.01 11.80 6.44
N ASN A 4 54.50 12.81 7.14
CA ASN A 4 55.37 13.61 7.99
C ASN A 4 55.77 12.72 9.17
N THR A 5 57.05 12.70 9.49
CA THR A 5 57.79 11.81 10.41
C THR A 5 57.25 11.81 11.85
N HIS A 6 55.98 11.46 12.02
CA HIS A 6 55.31 11.36 13.29
C HIS A 6 55.09 9.85 13.57
N PRO A 7 55.49 9.35 14.75
CA PRO A 7 55.54 7.91 15.03
C PRO A 7 54.16 7.24 15.10
N CYS A 8 53.10 8.03 15.15
CA CYS A 8 51.71 7.60 15.06
C CYS A 8 51.04 8.25 13.83
N ALA A 9 50.32 7.45 13.05
CA ALA A 9 49.55 7.96 11.92
C ALA A 9 48.30 8.70 12.41
N ARG A 10 47.87 9.72 11.65
CA ARG A 10 46.69 10.51 12.02
C ARG A 10 45.43 9.64 12.10
N GLU A 11 45.32 8.70 11.17
CA GLU A 11 44.18 7.79 11.04
C GLU A 11 44.05 6.88 12.27
N GLU A 12 45.16 6.52 12.93
CA GLU A 12 45.15 5.75 14.17
C GLU A 12 44.59 6.58 15.34
N VAL A 13 44.89 7.89 15.40
CA VAL A 13 44.29 8.79 16.41
C VAL A 13 42.79 8.93 16.19
N MET A 14 42.34 9.01 14.93
CA MET A 14 40.91 9.05 14.59
C MET A 14 40.22 7.74 15.01
N ALA A 15 40.76 6.60 14.58
CA ALA A 15 40.23 5.29 14.96
C ALA A 15 40.23 5.07 16.49
N PHE A 16 41.22 5.60 17.21
CA PHE A 16 41.21 5.58 18.67
C PHE A 16 40.07 6.39 19.27
N VAL A 17 39.83 7.62 18.78
CA VAL A 17 38.74 8.49 19.24
C VAL A 17 37.37 7.86 18.95
N ASP A 18 37.23 7.21 17.79
CA ASP A 18 36.00 6.55 17.37
C ASP A 18 35.81 5.16 18.03
N GLY A 19 36.83 4.64 18.72
CA GLY A 19 36.80 3.33 19.40
C GLY A 19 36.95 2.13 18.47
N GLU A 20 37.49 2.33 17.27
CA GLU A 20 37.62 1.30 16.22
C GLU A 20 38.95 0.54 16.24
N LEU A 21 39.87 0.88 17.15
CA LEU A 21 41.14 0.17 17.31
C LEU A 21 41.00 -1.12 18.12
N PRO A 22 41.71 -2.20 17.74
CA PRO A 22 41.93 -3.36 18.60
C PRO A 22 42.55 -2.97 19.96
N ALA A 23 42.28 -3.73 21.01
CA ALA A 23 42.64 -3.35 22.38
C ALA A 23 44.15 -3.12 22.60
N ASP A 24 45.00 -3.92 21.96
CA ASP A 24 46.46 -3.79 21.99
C ASP A 24 46.94 -2.49 21.33
N GLN A 25 46.36 -2.14 20.19
CA GLN A 25 46.66 -0.90 19.47
C GLN A 25 46.09 0.31 20.21
N ALA A 26 44.85 0.24 20.70
CA ALA A 26 44.21 1.31 21.46
C ALA A 26 45.03 1.70 22.69
N HIS A 27 45.62 0.73 23.39
CA HIS A 27 46.49 0.99 24.53
C HIS A 27 47.80 1.69 24.13
N SER A 28 48.43 1.25 23.05
CA SER A 28 49.65 1.88 22.52
C SER A 28 49.38 3.34 22.11
N ILE A 29 48.28 3.57 21.40
CA ILE A 29 47.88 4.90 20.93
C ILE A 29 47.46 5.80 22.11
N SER A 30 46.76 5.28 23.12
CA SER A 30 46.43 6.07 24.32
C SER A 30 47.69 6.54 25.04
N MET A 31 48.66 5.65 25.23
CA MET A 31 49.96 5.99 25.82
C MET A 31 50.70 7.06 25.01
N HIS A 32 50.65 6.98 23.69
CA HIS A 32 51.24 7.98 22.82
C HIS A 32 50.54 9.34 22.94
N ILE A 33 49.21 9.36 22.95
CA ILE A 33 48.40 10.58 23.11
C ILE A 33 48.72 11.28 24.44
N ASP A 34 48.88 10.52 25.53
CA ASP A 34 49.23 11.07 26.84
C ASP A 34 50.62 11.73 26.87
N GLN A 35 51.53 11.29 26.00
CA GLN A 35 52.92 11.75 25.94
C GLN A 35 53.20 12.76 24.82
N CYS A 36 52.30 12.87 23.83
CA CYS A 36 52.46 13.71 22.65
C CYS A 36 51.41 14.84 22.63
N PRO A 37 51.80 16.10 22.91
CA PRO A 37 50.89 17.24 22.89
C PRO A 37 50.12 17.40 21.57
N GLN A 38 50.78 17.11 20.44
CA GLN A 38 50.16 17.22 19.11
C GLN A 38 49.00 16.22 18.94
N CYS A 39 49.19 14.97 19.40
CA CYS A 39 48.15 13.95 19.37
C CYS A 39 47.07 14.18 20.41
N HIS A 40 47.42 14.71 21.59
CA HIS A 40 46.45 15.14 22.59
C HIS A 40 45.51 16.23 22.05
N GLU A 41 46.07 17.28 21.42
CA GLU A 41 45.29 18.34 20.78
C GLU A 41 44.42 17.81 19.64
N ALA A 42 44.97 16.93 18.79
CA ALA A 42 44.22 16.31 17.70
C ALA A 42 43.04 15.48 18.23
N ALA A 43 43.28 14.64 19.24
CA ALA A 43 42.23 13.83 19.85
C ALA A 43 41.15 14.70 20.53
N ALA A 44 41.54 15.78 21.20
CA ALA A 44 40.60 16.73 21.79
C ALA A 44 39.74 17.43 20.74
N ALA A 45 40.34 17.88 19.63
CA ALA A 45 39.62 18.52 18.52
C ALA A 45 38.62 17.56 17.85
N LEU A 46 39.01 16.30 17.63
CA LEU A 46 38.13 15.26 17.09
C LEU A 46 36.93 15.00 18.02
N ARG A 47 37.18 14.81 19.32
CA ARG A 47 36.10 14.63 20.31
C ARG A 47 35.16 15.82 20.37
N SER A 48 35.69 17.05 20.35
CA SER A 48 34.88 18.26 20.33
C SER A 48 33.99 18.32 19.10
N THR A 49 34.52 17.97 17.93
CA THR A 49 33.76 17.96 16.67
C THR A 49 32.65 16.90 16.72
N SER A 50 32.98 15.69 17.20
CA SER A 50 32.01 14.60 17.40
C SER A 50 30.88 15.02 18.36
N HIS A 51 31.22 15.71 19.45
CA HIS A 51 30.24 16.26 20.38
C HIS A 51 29.34 17.32 19.72
N SER A 52 29.91 18.27 18.98
CA SER A 52 29.10 19.27 18.27
C SER A 52 28.15 18.65 17.24
N LEU A 53 28.56 17.57 16.58
CA LEU A 53 27.71 16.84 15.64
C LEU A 53 26.63 16.01 16.35
N SER A 54 26.90 15.45 17.53
CA SER A 54 25.89 14.69 18.29
C SER A 54 24.78 15.59 18.84
N GLU A 55 25.07 16.87 19.05
CA GLU A 55 24.09 17.89 19.43
C GLU A 55 23.30 18.45 18.25
N TRP A 56 23.67 18.13 17.01
CA TRP A 56 22.99 18.65 15.83
C TRP A 56 21.55 18.15 15.77
N ARG A 57 20.60 19.10 15.85
CA ARG A 57 19.17 18.83 15.73
C ARG A 57 18.65 19.32 14.39
N ILE A 58 17.77 18.52 13.81
CA ILE A 58 16.96 18.90 12.65
C ILE A 58 15.56 19.22 13.18
N ASP A 59 14.94 20.26 12.64
CA ASP A 59 13.56 20.60 12.99
C ASP A 59 12.62 19.43 12.64
N PRO A 60 11.63 19.14 13.51
CA PRO A 60 10.69 18.06 13.27
C PRO A 60 9.91 18.28 11.96
N VAL A 61 9.69 17.18 11.25
CA VAL A 61 9.02 17.10 9.93
C VAL A 61 7.64 17.75 9.90
N ASP A 62 7.00 17.92 11.05
CA ASP A 62 5.71 18.62 11.18
C ASP A 62 5.75 20.06 10.64
N SER A 63 6.94 20.68 10.57
CA SER A 63 7.15 22.00 9.97
C SER A 63 7.27 21.98 8.43
N LEU A 64 7.50 20.81 7.82
CA LEU A 64 7.81 20.63 6.40
C LEU A 64 6.74 19.87 5.62
N CYS A 65 5.80 19.21 6.32
CA CYS A 65 4.66 18.55 5.68
C CYS A 65 3.49 19.54 5.57
N PRO A 66 3.17 20.09 4.38
CA PRO A 66 1.89 20.76 4.19
C PRO A 66 0.77 19.77 4.54
N PRO A 67 -0.34 20.24 5.16
CA PRO A 67 -1.36 19.35 5.68
C PRO A 67 -1.82 18.39 4.59
N GLU A 68 -1.85 17.10 4.93
CA GLU A 68 -2.26 15.93 4.14
C GLU A 68 -3.69 16.03 3.53
N ALA A 69 -4.32 17.20 3.64
CA ALA A 69 -5.61 17.57 3.05
C ALA A 69 -5.65 17.46 1.51
N ALA A 70 -4.51 17.33 0.84
CA ALA A 70 -4.48 17.11 -0.61
C ALA A 70 -4.81 15.66 -1.01
N ALA A 71 -4.61 14.66 -0.13
CA ALA A 71 -4.89 13.25 -0.46
C ALA A 71 -6.37 12.87 -0.22
N SER A 72 -7.06 13.57 0.67
CA SER A 72 -8.45 13.25 1.06
C SER A 72 -9.51 13.73 0.08
N THR A 73 -9.18 14.64 -0.84
CA THR A 73 -10.13 15.16 -1.84
C THR A 73 -10.43 14.14 -2.93
N PHE A 74 -9.41 13.39 -3.42
CA PHE A 74 -9.58 12.47 -4.54
C PHE A 74 -10.49 11.27 -4.23
N LEU A 75 -10.41 10.72 -3.01
CA LEU A 75 -11.24 9.59 -2.61
C LEU A 75 -12.71 9.98 -2.39
N SER A 76 -12.99 11.24 -2.05
CA SER A 76 -14.35 11.72 -1.76
C SER A 76 -15.25 11.79 -3.01
N GLU A 77 -14.71 12.17 -4.17
CA GLU A 77 -15.49 12.29 -5.41
C GLU A 77 -15.84 10.91 -6.00
N VAL A 78 -14.87 9.99 -6.01
CA VAL A 78 -15.06 8.63 -6.52
C VAL A 78 -16.07 7.86 -5.66
N GLN A 79 -16.02 8.04 -4.33
CA GLN A 79 -16.94 7.39 -3.39
C GLN A 79 -18.40 7.86 -3.57
N GLY A 80 -18.62 9.14 -3.93
CA GLY A 80 -19.95 9.67 -4.21
C GLY A 80 -20.59 9.07 -5.47
N TRP A 81 -19.81 8.90 -6.54
CA TRP A 81 -20.27 8.28 -7.79
C TRP A 81 -20.58 6.79 -7.61
N LEU A 82 -19.70 6.03 -6.95
CA LEU A 82 -19.93 4.60 -6.67
C LEU A 82 -21.21 4.37 -5.85
N ARG A 83 -21.47 5.20 -4.83
CA ARG A 83 -22.64 5.06 -3.96
C ARG A 83 -23.96 5.33 -4.69
N ARG A 84 -23.97 6.28 -5.64
CA ARG A 84 -25.12 6.54 -6.53
C ARG A 84 -25.34 5.39 -7.51
N LEU A 85 -24.26 4.83 -8.08
CA LEU A 85 -24.33 3.70 -8.99
C LEU A 85 -24.84 2.42 -8.28
N GLN A 86 -24.41 2.19 -7.04
CA GLN A 86 -24.82 1.05 -6.25
C GLN A 86 -26.32 1.09 -5.91
N LEU A 87 -26.89 2.25 -5.57
CA LEU A 87 -28.33 2.41 -5.29
C LEU A 87 -29.21 2.08 -6.50
N LEU A 88 -28.74 2.37 -7.72
CA LEU A 88 -29.45 2.06 -8.96
C LEU A 88 -29.55 0.55 -9.22
N VAL A 89 -28.54 -0.22 -8.81
CA VAL A 89 -28.47 -1.67 -9.05
C VAL A 89 -29.04 -2.48 -7.89
N SER A 90 -28.93 -2.00 -6.66
CA SER A 90 -29.37 -2.72 -5.45
C SER A 90 -30.83 -2.46 -5.06
N GLY A 91 -31.55 -1.58 -5.76
CA GLY A 91 -32.98 -1.37 -5.53
C GLY A 91 -33.82 -2.60 -5.91
N PRO A 92 -35.05 -2.75 -5.39
CA PRO A 92 -35.94 -3.86 -5.74
C PRO A 92 -36.50 -3.77 -7.18
N LEU A 93 -36.29 -2.64 -7.86
CA LEU A 93 -36.78 -2.34 -9.21
C LEU A 93 -36.27 -3.28 -10.30
N PRO A 94 -34.95 -3.55 -10.44
CA PRO A 94 -34.43 -4.53 -11.41
C PRO A 94 -34.97 -5.94 -11.19
N TRP A 95 -35.11 -6.37 -9.93
CA TRP A 95 -35.68 -7.69 -9.60
C TRP A 95 -37.18 -7.77 -9.93
N ALA A 96 -37.95 -6.70 -9.65
CA ALA A 96 -39.36 -6.64 -10.01
C ALA A 96 -39.58 -6.68 -11.53
N LEU A 97 -38.74 -5.97 -12.31
CA LEU A 97 -38.79 -5.97 -13.77
C LEU A 97 -38.43 -7.35 -14.35
N ALA A 98 -37.42 -8.02 -13.79
CA ALA A 98 -37.08 -9.39 -14.16
C ALA A 98 -38.24 -10.37 -13.89
N CYS A 99 -38.91 -10.27 -12.74
CA CYS A 99 -40.08 -11.09 -12.42
C CYS A 99 -41.27 -10.83 -13.37
N LEU A 100 -41.52 -9.57 -13.75
CA LEU A 100 -42.57 -9.22 -14.71
C LEU A 100 -42.29 -9.77 -16.11
N LEU A 101 -41.04 -9.66 -16.59
CA LEU A 101 -40.63 -10.22 -17.88
C LEU A 101 -40.74 -11.75 -17.89
N LEU A 102 -40.34 -12.40 -16.81
CA LEU A 102 -40.48 -13.86 -16.67
C LEU A 102 -41.95 -14.28 -16.71
N ALA A 103 -42.82 -13.60 -15.97
CA ALA A 103 -44.26 -13.88 -15.96
C ALA A 103 -44.89 -13.66 -17.35
N PHE A 104 -44.51 -12.59 -18.05
CA PHE A 104 -44.95 -12.32 -19.42
C PHE A 104 -44.53 -13.44 -20.38
N PHE A 105 -43.27 -13.90 -20.30
CA PHE A 105 -42.77 -14.97 -21.17
C PHE A 105 -43.48 -16.30 -20.92
N ILE A 106 -43.74 -16.64 -19.65
CA ILE A 106 -44.51 -17.83 -19.28
C ILE A 106 -45.95 -17.73 -19.81
N GLY A 107 -46.58 -16.56 -19.68
CA GLY A 107 -47.92 -16.30 -20.22
C GLY A 107 -47.98 -16.43 -21.74
N ALA A 108 -47.01 -15.86 -22.45
CA ALA A 108 -46.91 -15.94 -23.91
C ALA A 108 -46.75 -17.40 -24.39
N GLN A 109 -45.94 -18.21 -23.70
CA GLN A 109 -45.79 -19.63 -24.02
C GLN A 109 -47.07 -20.45 -23.76
N ARG A 110 -47.85 -20.09 -22.74
CA ARG A 110 -49.15 -20.73 -22.46
C ARG A 110 -50.21 -20.35 -23.50
N TYR A 111 -50.22 -19.09 -23.95
CA TYR A 111 -51.13 -18.61 -24.99
C TYR A 111 -50.82 -19.22 -26.35
N ALA A 112 -49.54 -19.40 -26.67
CA ALA A 112 -49.08 -20.00 -27.93
C ALA A 112 -49.29 -21.53 -28.00
N ARG A 113 -49.73 -22.18 -26.92
CA ARG A 113 -50.16 -23.59 -26.96
C ARG A 113 -51.69 -23.63 -27.14
N PRO A 114 -52.22 -23.75 -28.38
CA PRO A 114 -53.64 -23.96 -28.56
C PRO A 114 -54.05 -25.25 -27.84
N SER A 115 -55.07 -25.13 -26.97
CA SER A 115 -55.73 -26.26 -26.34
C SER A 115 -56.18 -27.25 -27.43
N PRO A 116 -55.96 -28.57 -27.29
CA PRO A 116 -56.46 -29.52 -28.26
C PRO A 116 -57.98 -29.47 -28.21
N ARG A 117 -58.57 -28.81 -29.21
CA ARG A 117 -60.00 -28.80 -29.48
C ARG A 117 -60.46 -30.25 -29.55
N LYS A 118 -61.32 -30.66 -28.61
CA LYS A 118 -62.02 -31.95 -28.63
C LYS A 118 -63.06 -31.94 -29.76
N GLU A 119 -62.61 -31.82 -30.99
CA GLU A 119 -63.40 -32.15 -32.17
C GLU A 119 -62.96 -33.55 -32.59
N ASN A 120 -63.91 -34.37 -33.03
CA ASN A 120 -63.73 -35.76 -33.51
C ASN A 120 -63.94 -36.86 -32.46
N ALA A 121 -65.03 -36.75 -31.67
CA ALA A 121 -65.72 -37.95 -31.17
C ALA A 121 -66.90 -38.35 -32.09
N HIS A 122 -67.41 -37.45 -32.92
CA HIS A 122 -68.57 -37.72 -33.77
C HIS A 122 -68.22 -38.27 -35.17
N GLU A 123 -67.03 -38.00 -35.72
CA GLU A 123 -66.67 -38.49 -37.06
C GLU A 123 -66.33 -39.98 -37.11
N GLN A 124 -65.83 -40.57 -36.02
CA GLN A 124 -65.50 -42.00 -36.00
C GLN A 124 -66.76 -42.90 -35.99
N GLN A 125 -67.91 -42.37 -35.56
CA GLN A 125 -69.16 -43.14 -35.49
C GLN A 125 -69.89 -43.24 -36.84
N TYR A 126 -69.63 -42.34 -37.79
CA TYR A 126 -70.20 -42.42 -39.15
C TYR A 126 -69.36 -43.25 -40.12
N ALA A 127 -68.07 -43.46 -39.84
CA ALA A 127 -67.17 -44.26 -40.67
C ALA A 127 -67.34 -45.78 -40.48
N SER A 128 -67.89 -46.24 -39.34
CA SER A 128 -68.08 -47.67 -39.05
C SER A 128 -69.40 -48.26 -39.53
N LEU A 129 -70.29 -47.46 -40.13
CA LEU A 129 -71.61 -47.89 -40.63
C LEU A 129 -71.67 -47.99 -42.17
N ARG A 130 -70.53 -47.88 -42.86
CA ARG A 130 -70.42 -48.03 -44.32
C ARG A 130 -69.49 -49.21 -44.69
N THR A 131 -69.74 -50.37 -44.09
CA THR A 131 -69.27 -51.69 -44.53
C THR A 131 -70.43 -52.65 -44.45
#